data_AF-A0A6I9N7N2-F1
#
_entry.id   AF-A0A6I9N7N2-F1
#
_cell.length_a   1.000
_cell.length_b   1.000
_cell.length_c   1.000
_cell.angle_alpha   90.00
_cell.angle_beta   90.00
_cell.angle_gamma   90.00
#
_symmetry.space_group_name_H-M   'P 1'
#
loop_
_entity.id
_entity.type
_entity.pdbx_description
1 polymer ?
#
loop_
_entity_poly.entity_id
_entity_poly.type
_entity_poly.pdbx_seq_one_letter_code
_entity_poly.pdbx_strand_id
1 'polypeptide(L)'
;MLWMHFVTPEDGDQCLCAEMSCGHAVTPQSLTGWCRSLLDQGQYKFKCPALKDGTVQKCDKEWSYQEVRRLAVLTASEMAYFEERMARLAATEYCEFKTCPGCKTYVEREDQSNLSVMCTICTDEKKKVYNFCWQCLKEWKGAAPRSDRCDNDGCINAVLELLNNCKTTALSEVQGVTACPSIRACPTCGTKVEHDTTGCKNIICPRCQVEFCFVCLKLTPECLKTSSYFLPCSAGVAPRQTSIPVWHRN
;
A
#
# COMPACT_ATOMS: atom_id res chain seq x y z
N MET A 1 -14.38 -35.05 4.97
CA MET A 1 -13.19 -35.90 5.19
C MET A 1 -11.95 -35.02 5.09
N LEU A 2 -11.26 -34.84 6.23
CA LEU A 2 -10.00 -34.12 6.31
C LEU A 2 -8.89 -34.96 5.69
N TRP A 3 -8.01 -34.32 4.93
CA TRP A 3 -6.67 -34.82 4.67
C TRP A 3 -5.72 -33.73 5.16
N MET A 4 -5.32 -33.79 6.43
CA MET A 4 -4.09 -33.13 6.90
C MET A 4 -2.97 -34.10 6.58
N HIS A 5 -2.13 -33.77 5.60
CA HIS A 5 -0.94 -34.55 5.30
C HIS A 5 0.16 -34.17 6.28
N PHE A 6 0.67 -35.17 7.01
CA PHE A 6 1.80 -35.02 7.90
C PHE A 6 3.07 -34.83 7.06
N VAL A 7 3.61 -33.62 7.03
CA VAL A 7 4.98 -33.38 6.57
C VAL A 7 5.82 -33.20 7.82
N THR A 8 6.72 -34.14 8.09
CA THR A 8 7.66 -34.08 9.20
C THR A 8 8.82 -33.16 8.83
N PRO A 9 9.08 -32.08 9.58
CA PRO A 9 10.37 -31.40 9.52
C PRO A 9 11.45 -32.35 10.04
N GLU A 10 12.64 -32.35 9.45
CA GLU A 10 13.76 -33.21 9.90
C GLU A 10 14.29 -32.85 11.31
N ASP A 11 13.80 -31.78 11.93
CA ASP A 11 14.14 -31.39 13.30
C ASP A 11 12.89 -31.41 14.20
N GLY A 12 12.70 -32.53 14.91
CA GLY A 12 12.35 -32.60 16.34
C GLY A 12 11.08 -31.96 16.91
N ASP A 13 10.31 -31.18 16.16
CA ASP A 13 9.06 -30.57 16.65
C ASP A 13 7.89 -31.03 15.78
N GLN A 14 7.01 -31.88 16.35
CA GLN A 14 5.80 -32.38 15.69
C GLN A 14 4.74 -31.28 15.57
N CYS A 15 5.06 -30.21 14.86
CA CYS A 15 4.09 -29.22 14.44
C CYS A 15 3.31 -29.77 13.24
N LEU A 16 2.01 -30.00 13.42
CA LEU A 16 1.10 -30.39 12.34
C LEU A 16 1.13 -29.34 11.22
N CYS A 17 1.63 -29.74 10.05
CA CYS A 17 1.66 -28.90 8.86
C CYS A 17 0.44 -29.21 7.97
N ALA A 18 -0.04 -28.20 7.25
CA ALA A 18 -1.04 -28.33 6.21
C ALA A 18 -0.41 -27.99 4.86
N GLU A 19 -0.73 -28.77 3.83
CA GLU A 19 -0.34 -28.46 2.47
C GLU A 19 -1.31 -27.44 1.87
N MET A 20 -0.76 -26.35 1.36
CA MET A 20 -1.51 -25.32 0.63
C MET A 20 -1.75 -25.74 -0.82
N SER A 21 -2.67 -25.09 -1.51
CA SER A 21 -3.02 -25.30 -2.93
C SER A 21 -1.86 -25.06 -3.89
N CYS A 22 -0.76 -24.47 -3.42
CA CYS A 22 0.50 -24.34 -4.15
C CYS A 22 1.46 -25.52 -3.99
N GLY A 23 1.09 -26.55 -3.21
CA GLY A 23 1.92 -27.72 -2.89
C GLY A 23 2.93 -27.50 -1.76
N HIS A 24 3.00 -26.30 -1.17
CA HIS A 24 3.91 -25.99 -0.06
C HIS A 24 3.22 -26.18 1.29
N ALA A 25 3.95 -26.73 2.25
CA ALA A 25 3.46 -26.98 3.60
C ALA A 25 3.69 -25.77 4.52
N VAL A 26 2.72 -25.52 5.42
CA VAL A 26 2.78 -24.48 6.45
C VAL A 26 2.17 -24.98 7.75
N THR A 27 2.65 -24.48 8.89
CA THR A 27 1.93 -24.64 10.16
C THR A 27 0.83 -23.59 10.28
N PRO A 28 -0.28 -23.86 11.00
CA PRO A 28 -1.31 -22.85 11.22
C PRO A 28 -0.77 -21.53 11.79
N GLN A 29 0.18 -21.60 12.73
CA GLN A 29 0.81 -20.44 13.36
C GLN A 29 1.66 -19.63 12.38
N SER A 30 2.48 -20.30 11.56
CA SER A 30 3.30 -19.61 10.55
C SER A 30 2.45 -18.96 9.47
N LEU A 31 1.36 -19.62 9.05
CA LEU A 31 0.40 -19.07 8.09
C LEU A 31 -0.31 -17.83 8.64
N THR A 32 -0.82 -17.89 9.87
CA THR A 32 -1.44 -16.73 10.55
C THR A 32 -0.46 -15.57 10.66
N GLY A 33 0.76 -15.84 11.13
CA GLY A 33 1.80 -14.82 11.30
C GLY A 33 2.20 -14.15 9.99
N TRP A 34 2.41 -14.95 8.94
CA TRP A 34 2.73 -14.44 7.61
C TRP A 34 1.62 -13.57 7.02
N CYS A 35 0.38 -14.07 7.01
CA CYS A 35 -0.75 -13.32 6.46
C CYS A 35 -1.04 -12.04 7.27
N ARG A 36 -0.88 -12.06 8.61
CA ARG A 36 -1.00 -10.86 9.44
C ARG A 36 0.07 -9.84 9.06
N SER A 37 1.33 -10.27 8.93
CA SER A 37 2.44 -9.40 8.50
C SER A 37 2.17 -8.75 7.14
N LEU A 38 1.59 -9.50 6.19
CA LEU A 38 1.16 -8.95 4.90
C LEU A 38 0.11 -7.85 5.08
N LEU A 39 -0.92 -8.06 5.90
CA LEU A 39 -1.95 -7.04 6.18
C LEU A 39 -1.37 -5.79 6.85
N ASP A 40 -0.39 -5.96 7.72
CA ASP A 40 0.29 -4.86 8.40
C ASP A 40 1.15 -4.04 7.41
N GLN A 41 1.73 -4.70 6.41
CA GLN A 41 2.42 -4.09 5.26
C GLN A 41 1.45 -3.54 4.19
N GLY A 42 0.14 -3.58 4.43
CA GLY A 42 -0.87 -3.10 3.49
C GLY A 42 -1.18 -4.04 2.32
N GLN A 43 -0.73 -5.29 2.37
CA GLN A 43 -1.06 -6.34 1.40
C GLN A 43 -2.28 -7.13 1.87
N TYR A 44 -3.29 -7.25 1.02
CA TYR A 44 -4.47 -8.11 1.30
C TYR A 44 -4.54 -9.35 0.40
N LYS A 45 -3.65 -9.45 -0.59
CA LYS A 45 -3.48 -10.66 -1.42
C LYS A 45 -2.42 -11.54 -0.77
N PHE A 46 -2.83 -12.69 -0.25
CA PHE A 46 -1.92 -13.61 0.42
C PHE A 46 -1.19 -14.45 -0.61
N LYS A 47 0.15 -14.40 -0.61
CA LYS A 47 0.97 -15.16 -1.55
C LYS A 47 1.93 -16.07 -0.82
N CYS A 48 2.22 -17.21 -1.45
CA CYS A 48 3.16 -18.19 -0.94
C CYS A 48 4.59 -17.62 -0.90
N PRO A 49 5.24 -17.57 0.28
CA PRO A 49 6.60 -17.05 0.41
C PRO A 49 7.69 -18.07 0.04
N ALA A 50 7.33 -19.33 -0.16
CA ALA A 50 8.29 -20.42 -0.42
C ALA A 50 9.09 -20.17 -1.71
N LEU A 51 10.32 -20.63 -1.75
CA LEU A 51 11.13 -20.63 -2.97
C LEU A 51 10.73 -21.81 -3.85
N LYS A 52 10.74 -21.63 -5.17
CA LYS A 52 10.62 -22.74 -6.10
C LYS A 52 11.89 -23.58 -6.03
N ASP A 53 11.75 -24.90 -6.05
CA ASP A 53 12.84 -25.87 -5.88
C ASP A 53 14.08 -25.53 -6.70
N GLY A 54 15.22 -25.42 -6.03
CA GLY A 54 16.52 -25.14 -6.66
C GLY A 54 16.69 -23.71 -7.21
N THR A 55 15.76 -22.78 -6.91
CA THR A 55 15.84 -21.39 -7.37
C THR A 55 15.75 -20.39 -6.22
N VAL A 56 16.16 -19.15 -6.49
CA VAL A 56 15.93 -17.99 -5.59
C VAL A 56 14.58 -17.32 -5.84
N GLN A 57 13.75 -17.87 -6.74
CA GLN A 57 12.46 -17.27 -7.09
C GLN A 57 11.37 -17.76 -6.14
N LYS A 58 10.53 -16.84 -5.66
CA LYS A 58 9.37 -17.20 -4.85
C LYS A 58 8.30 -17.91 -5.70
N CYS A 59 7.52 -18.77 -5.04
CA CYS A 59 6.36 -19.42 -5.60
C CYS A 59 5.32 -18.38 -6.02
N ASP A 60 5.04 -17.41 -5.15
CA ASP A 60 4.11 -16.28 -5.37
C ASP A 60 2.68 -16.66 -5.75
N LYS A 61 2.31 -17.95 -5.68
CA LYS A 61 0.93 -18.39 -5.89
C LYS A 61 0.05 -17.73 -4.84
N GLU A 62 -1.04 -17.11 -5.29
CA GLU A 62 -2.02 -16.49 -4.41
C GLU A 62 -2.88 -17.55 -3.73
N TRP A 63 -3.05 -17.42 -2.42
CA TRP A 63 -3.94 -18.23 -1.60
C TRP A 63 -5.25 -17.49 -1.39
N SER A 64 -6.36 -18.19 -1.56
CA SER A 64 -7.67 -17.62 -1.24
C SER A 64 -7.81 -17.39 0.27
N TYR A 65 -8.53 -16.34 0.68
CA TYR A 65 -8.79 -16.14 2.11
C TYR A 65 -9.58 -17.30 2.73
N GLN A 66 -10.43 -17.99 1.96
CA GLN A 66 -11.14 -19.19 2.44
C GLN A 66 -10.17 -20.31 2.82
N GLU A 67 -9.14 -20.51 1.99
CA GLU A 67 -8.07 -21.47 2.25
C GLU A 67 -7.25 -21.07 3.47
N VAL A 68 -6.81 -19.80 3.53
CA VAL A 68 -6.05 -19.25 4.67
C VAL A 68 -6.84 -19.41 5.97
N ARG A 69 -8.09 -18.96 6.02
CA ARG A 69 -8.96 -19.04 7.19
C ARG A 69 -9.11 -20.47 7.70
N ARG A 70 -9.27 -21.43 6.78
CA ARG A 70 -9.45 -22.84 7.11
C ARG A 70 -8.16 -23.48 7.65
N LEU A 71 -7.03 -23.25 7.00
CA LEU A 71 -5.76 -23.94 7.33
C LEU A 71 -4.98 -23.26 8.45
N ALA A 72 -5.16 -21.95 8.62
CA ALA A 72 -4.57 -21.17 9.71
C ALA A 72 -5.32 -21.34 11.05
N VAL A 73 -6.52 -21.94 11.01
CA VAL A 73 -7.40 -22.16 12.16
C VAL A 73 -7.65 -20.83 12.92
N LEU A 74 -7.95 -19.77 12.15
CA LEU A 74 -8.15 -18.43 12.72
C LEU A 74 -9.29 -18.44 13.74
N THR A 75 -9.04 -17.81 14.89
CA THR A 75 -10.08 -17.54 15.88
C THR A 75 -11.08 -16.50 15.34
N ALA A 76 -12.26 -16.39 15.97
CA ALA A 76 -13.27 -15.42 15.55
C ALA A 76 -12.78 -13.97 15.56
N SER A 77 -11.94 -13.59 16.54
CA SER A 77 -11.34 -12.25 16.61
C SER A 77 -10.30 -12.03 15.50
N GLU A 78 -9.51 -13.04 15.17
CA GLU A 78 -8.55 -12.97 14.06
C GLU A 78 -9.25 -12.88 12.71
N MET A 79 -10.32 -13.66 12.50
CA MET A 79 -11.14 -13.54 11.29
C MET A 79 -11.71 -12.13 11.14
N ALA A 80 -12.28 -11.56 12.21
CA ALA A 80 -12.81 -10.21 12.19
C ALA A 80 -11.72 -9.18 11.84
N TYR A 81 -10.53 -9.31 12.45
CA TYR A 81 -9.37 -8.47 12.10
C TYR A 81 -8.99 -8.62 10.63
N PHE A 82 -8.83 -9.85 10.13
CA PHE A 82 -8.44 -10.12 8.75
C PHE A 82 -9.46 -9.55 7.76
N GLU A 83 -10.75 -9.83 7.97
CA GLU A 83 -11.83 -9.39 7.09
C GLU A 83 -11.95 -7.86 7.04
N GLU A 84 -11.88 -7.19 8.20
CA GLU A 84 -11.91 -5.72 8.26
C GLU A 84 -10.67 -5.10 7.58
N ARG A 85 -9.47 -5.62 7.87
CA ARG A 85 -8.21 -5.15 7.26
C ARG A 85 -8.22 -5.36 5.75
N MET A 86 -8.58 -6.56 5.29
CA MET A 86 -8.66 -6.90 3.88
C MET A 86 -9.66 -6.00 3.15
N ALA A 87 -10.87 -5.85 3.70
CA ALA A 87 -11.90 -5.01 3.09
C ALA A 87 -11.44 -3.56 2.95
N ARG A 88 -10.81 -3.01 4.00
CA ARG A 88 -10.24 -1.65 3.95
C ARG A 88 -9.11 -1.53 2.93
N LEU A 89 -8.17 -2.48 2.91
CA LEU A 89 -7.02 -2.44 2.00
C LEU A 89 -7.46 -2.61 0.54
N ALA A 90 -8.38 -3.54 0.25
CA ALA A 90 -9.00 -3.69 -1.05
C ALA A 90 -9.73 -2.41 -1.46
N ALA A 91 -10.52 -1.81 -0.56
CA ALA A 91 -11.16 -0.53 -0.83
C ALA A 91 -10.14 0.59 -1.13
N THR A 92 -8.97 0.62 -0.48
CA THR A 92 -7.91 1.60 -0.81
C THR A 92 -7.18 1.30 -2.12
N GLU A 93 -7.12 0.03 -2.54
CA GLU A 93 -6.64 -0.36 -3.87
C GLU A 93 -7.59 0.21 -4.93
N TYR A 94 -8.91 0.04 -4.77
CA TYR A 94 -9.89 0.36 -5.82
C TYR A 94 -10.52 1.75 -5.74
N CYS A 95 -10.61 2.37 -4.57
CA CYS A 95 -11.38 3.58 -4.35
C CYS A 95 -10.53 4.61 -3.60
N GLU A 96 -10.48 5.85 -4.09
CA GLU A 96 -10.14 6.95 -3.20
C GLU A 96 -11.42 7.35 -2.46
N PHE A 97 -11.56 6.92 -1.22
CA PHE A 97 -12.67 7.34 -0.37
C PHE A 97 -12.21 8.29 0.72
N LYS A 98 -13.07 9.24 1.08
CA LYS A 98 -12.89 10.14 2.22
C LYS A 98 -14.19 10.29 2.97
N THR A 99 -14.08 10.61 4.25
CA THR A 99 -15.21 10.93 5.09
C THR A 99 -15.83 12.27 4.68
N CYS A 100 -17.13 12.28 4.38
CA CYS A 100 -17.87 13.50 4.12
C CYS A 100 -17.81 14.45 5.34
N PRO A 101 -17.46 15.73 5.16
CA PRO A 101 -17.40 16.67 6.28
C PRO A 101 -18.77 16.94 6.93
N GLY A 102 -19.87 16.79 6.17
CA GLY A 102 -21.24 16.92 6.66
C GLY A 102 -21.71 15.72 7.48
N CYS A 103 -22.05 14.61 6.82
CA CYS A 103 -22.69 13.44 7.44
C CYS A 103 -21.73 12.35 7.96
N LYS A 104 -20.41 12.52 7.79
CA LYS A 104 -19.37 11.55 8.24
C LYS A 104 -19.42 10.17 7.59
N THR A 105 -20.21 9.96 6.54
CA THR A 105 -20.16 8.73 5.74
C THR A 105 -18.99 8.75 4.78
N TYR A 106 -18.57 7.57 4.30
CA TYR A 106 -17.55 7.46 3.27
C TYR A 106 -18.11 7.81 1.90
N VAL A 107 -17.38 8.65 1.18
CA VAL A 107 -17.68 9.07 -0.19
C VAL A 107 -16.49 8.70 -1.06
N GLU A 108 -16.75 7.99 -2.15
CA GLU A 108 -15.77 7.70 -3.18
C GLU A 108 -15.68 8.84 -4.20
N ARG A 109 -14.46 9.12 -4.67
CA ARG A 109 -14.21 10.07 -5.74
C ARG A 109 -14.16 9.35 -7.09
N GLU A 110 -15.17 9.59 -7.92
CA GLU A 110 -15.30 9.02 -9.26
C GLU A 110 -14.23 9.57 -10.23
N ASP A 111 -14.04 10.89 -10.26
CA ASP A 111 -13.07 11.55 -11.15
C ASP A 111 -11.86 12.10 -10.38
N GLN A 112 -10.70 11.48 -10.58
CA GLN A 112 -9.43 11.89 -9.97
C GLN A 112 -8.92 13.27 -10.47
N SER A 113 -9.47 13.78 -11.57
CA SER A 113 -9.17 15.13 -12.09
C SER A 113 -10.10 16.22 -11.55
N ASN A 114 -11.18 15.87 -10.83
CA ASN A 114 -12.12 16.84 -10.25
C ASN A 114 -12.13 16.78 -8.72
N LEU A 115 -11.66 17.83 -8.05
CA LEU A 115 -11.61 17.92 -6.60
C LEU A 115 -12.98 18.22 -5.97
N SER A 116 -13.99 18.57 -6.75
CA SER A 116 -15.37 18.79 -6.28
C SER A 116 -16.11 17.46 -6.22
N VAL A 117 -16.29 16.92 -5.01
CA VAL A 117 -16.93 15.62 -4.81
C VAL A 117 -18.30 15.80 -4.16
N MET A 118 -19.32 15.18 -4.77
CA MET A 118 -20.71 15.22 -4.27
C MET A 118 -20.93 14.16 -3.21
N CYS A 119 -21.56 14.54 -2.09
CA CYS A 119 -22.11 13.57 -1.14
C CYS A 119 -23.59 13.35 -1.43
N THR A 120 -23.96 12.15 -1.86
CA THR A 120 -25.35 11.78 -2.18
C THR A 120 -26.27 11.88 -0.95
N ILE A 121 -25.81 11.47 0.23
CA ILE A 121 -26.57 11.51 1.49
C ILE A 121 -26.86 12.95 1.90
N CYS A 122 -25.84 13.81 2.01
CA CYS A 122 -26.08 15.22 2.34
C CYS A 122 -26.91 15.94 1.26
N THR A 123 -26.77 15.55 -0.01
CA THR A 123 -27.57 16.12 -1.10
C THR A 123 -29.05 15.79 -0.94
N ASP A 124 -29.35 14.54 -0.59
CA ASP A 124 -30.74 14.11 -0.36
C ASP A 124 -31.32 14.69 0.93
N GLU A 125 -30.59 14.67 2.05
CA GLU A 125 -31.07 15.19 3.34
C GLU A 125 -31.34 16.69 3.29
N LYS A 126 -30.46 17.45 2.63
CA LYS A 126 -30.58 18.92 2.53
C LYS A 126 -31.48 19.36 1.37
N LYS A 127 -31.91 18.42 0.52
CA LYS A 127 -32.61 18.68 -0.76
C LYS A 127 -31.89 19.75 -1.61
N LYS A 128 -30.56 19.76 -1.53
CA LYS A 128 -29.66 20.70 -2.20
C LYS A 128 -28.32 20.01 -2.45
N VAL A 129 -27.77 20.14 -3.66
CA VAL A 129 -26.46 19.60 -4.02
C VAL A 129 -25.41 20.01 -2.98
N TYR A 130 -24.78 19.01 -2.38
CA TYR A 130 -23.71 19.19 -1.42
C TYR A 130 -22.41 18.63 -1.98
N ASN A 131 -21.53 19.54 -2.39
CA ASN A 131 -20.18 19.25 -2.86
C ASN A 131 -19.15 19.70 -1.82
N PHE A 132 -18.07 18.94 -1.67
CA PHE A 132 -16.94 19.32 -0.85
C PHE A 132 -15.62 19.16 -1.61
N CYS A 133 -14.60 19.91 -1.19
CA CYS A 133 -13.27 19.82 -1.76
C CYS A 133 -12.54 18.58 -1.24
N TRP A 134 -12.03 17.76 -2.16
CA TRP A 134 -11.27 16.56 -1.84
C TRP A 134 -9.96 16.84 -1.09
N GLN A 135 -9.39 18.04 -1.20
CA GLN A 135 -8.16 18.42 -0.48
C GLN A 135 -8.47 18.90 0.93
N CYS A 136 -9.21 20.01 1.06
CA CYS A 136 -9.39 20.69 2.34
C CYS A 136 -10.62 20.24 3.13
N LEU A 137 -11.46 19.36 2.58
CA LEU A 137 -12.68 18.84 3.21
C LEU A 137 -13.66 19.93 3.69
N LYS A 138 -13.64 21.10 3.04
CA LYS A 138 -14.65 22.17 3.22
C LYS A 138 -15.66 22.09 2.08
N GLU A 139 -16.83 22.71 2.26
CA GLU A 139 -17.81 22.87 1.18
C GLU A 139 -17.15 23.50 -0.05
N TRP A 140 -17.51 23.01 -1.24
CA TRP A 140 -16.87 23.41 -2.48
C TRP A 140 -17.10 24.90 -2.78
N LYS A 141 -16.04 25.60 -3.13
CA LYS A 141 -16.07 27.01 -3.54
C LYS A 141 -15.30 27.17 -4.84
N GLY A 142 -15.91 27.81 -5.83
CA GLY A 142 -15.31 28.06 -7.14
C GLY A 142 -15.89 27.25 -8.29
N ALA A 143 -15.38 27.50 -9.50
CA ALA A 143 -15.77 26.73 -10.69
C ALA A 143 -15.32 25.27 -10.58
N ALA A 144 -16.14 24.34 -11.07
CA ALA A 144 -15.81 22.94 -11.23
C ALA A 144 -16.03 22.52 -12.69
N PRO A 145 -15.31 21.51 -13.21
CA PRO A 145 -14.31 20.69 -12.53
C PRO A 145 -12.96 21.39 -12.38
N ARG A 146 -12.19 21.04 -11.33
CA ARG A 146 -10.83 21.53 -11.09
C ARG A 146 -9.94 20.47 -10.43
N SER A 147 -8.69 20.36 -10.85
CA SER A 147 -7.70 19.40 -10.31
C SER A 147 -6.68 20.03 -9.37
N ASP A 148 -6.54 21.35 -9.38
CA ASP A 148 -5.46 22.09 -8.71
C ASP A 148 -5.79 22.41 -7.25
N ARG A 149 -6.88 23.16 -7.00
CA ARG A 149 -7.41 23.53 -5.67
C ARG A 149 -8.87 24.01 -5.78
N CYS A 150 -9.49 24.35 -4.67
CA CYS A 150 -10.75 25.13 -4.66
C CYS A 150 -10.47 26.58 -4.24
N ASP A 151 -11.50 27.43 -4.25
CA ASP A 151 -11.40 28.86 -3.88
C ASP A 151 -11.59 29.12 -2.38
N ASN A 152 -11.50 28.06 -1.55
CA ASN A 152 -11.44 28.21 -0.10
C ASN A 152 -10.08 28.75 0.32
N ASP A 153 -10.09 29.71 1.24
CA ASP A 153 -8.87 30.26 1.82
C ASP A 153 -8.09 29.15 2.56
N GLY A 154 -6.80 29.08 2.25
CA GLY A 154 -5.90 28.05 2.78
C GLY A 154 -6.13 26.64 2.21
N CYS A 155 -6.81 26.48 1.06
CA CYS A 155 -6.89 25.17 0.41
C CYS A 155 -5.49 24.72 -0.06
N ILE A 156 -4.96 23.70 0.61
CA ILE A 156 -3.65 23.10 0.32
C ILE A 156 -3.79 21.60 0.16
N ASN A 157 -2.96 21.02 -0.73
CA ASN A 157 -2.83 19.59 -0.82
C ASN A 157 -1.93 19.10 0.32
N ALA A 158 -2.53 18.59 1.40
CA ALA A 158 -1.82 18.12 2.59
C ALA A 158 -0.77 17.05 2.29
N VAL A 159 -0.94 16.25 1.22
CA VAL A 159 0.09 15.27 0.82
C VAL A 159 1.30 15.99 0.23
N LEU A 160 1.09 16.96 -0.67
CA LEU A 160 2.20 17.74 -1.23
C LEU A 160 2.91 18.58 -0.19
N GLU A 161 2.15 19.17 0.75
CA GLU A 161 2.73 19.91 1.87
C GLU A 161 3.63 19.02 2.72
N LEU A 162 3.18 17.80 3.05
CA LEU A 162 3.97 16.82 3.79
C LEU A 162 5.23 16.39 3.01
N LEU A 163 5.12 16.12 1.71
CA LEU A 163 6.27 15.77 0.86
C LEU A 163 7.29 16.91 0.81
N ASN A 164 6.82 18.15 0.77
CA ASN A 164 7.67 19.33 0.74
C ASN A 164 8.36 19.61 2.09
N ASN A 165 7.70 19.32 3.20
CA ASN A 165 8.16 19.72 4.54
C ASN A 165 8.69 18.56 5.40
N CYS A 166 8.56 17.29 4.97
CA CYS A 166 9.03 16.15 5.77
C CYS A 166 10.53 16.26 6.07
N LYS A 167 10.97 15.72 7.21
CA LYS A 167 12.39 15.69 7.57
C LYS A 167 13.21 14.89 6.54
N THR A 168 14.53 15.01 6.62
CA THR A 168 15.42 14.12 5.89
C THR A 168 15.76 12.88 6.71
N THR A 169 16.21 11.83 6.04
CA THR A 169 16.72 10.58 6.59
C THR A 169 17.97 10.14 5.82
N ALA A 170 18.77 9.29 6.43
CA ALA A 170 19.93 8.65 5.83
C ALA A 170 19.66 7.16 5.60
N LEU A 171 20.28 6.57 4.57
CA LEU A 171 20.29 5.13 4.34
C LEU A 171 21.71 4.65 4.60
N SER A 172 21.97 4.12 5.80
CA SER A 172 23.32 3.80 6.29
C SER A 172 24.04 2.76 5.43
N GLU A 173 23.31 1.80 4.86
CA GLU A 173 23.84 0.75 4.00
C GLU A 173 24.09 1.21 2.55
N VAL A 174 23.75 2.46 2.21
CA VAL A 174 23.94 3.03 0.87
C VAL A 174 24.80 4.30 0.98
N GLN A 175 26.09 4.13 0.71
CA GLN A 175 27.09 5.18 0.90
C GLN A 175 26.71 6.47 0.13
N GLY A 176 26.81 7.62 0.80
CA GLY A 176 26.55 8.93 0.20
C GLY A 176 25.10 9.41 0.28
N VAL A 177 24.18 8.61 0.83
CA VAL A 177 22.77 9.00 1.03
C VAL A 177 22.54 9.48 2.46
N THR A 178 22.83 10.75 2.73
CA THR A 178 22.74 11.35 4.08
C THR A 178 21.53 12.27 4.30
N ALA A 179 20.92 12.78 3.22
CA ALA A 179 19.85 13.78 3.28
C ALA A 179 18.71 13.48 2.29
N CYS A 180 18.12 12.28 2.35
CA CYS A 180 16.96 11.91 1.55
C CYS A 180 15.66 12.34 2.24
N PRO A 181 14.65 12.92 1.58
CA PRO A 181 13.31 13.09 2.15
C PRO A 181 12.79 11.80 2.81
N SER A 182 12.35 11.87 4.07
CA SER A 182 11.92 10.69 4.84
C SER A 182 10.58 10.14 4.38
N ILE A 183 9.77 10.96 3.70
CA ILE A 183 8.49 10.59 3.11
C ILE A 183 8.55 10.89 1.63
N ARG A 184 8.16 9.93 0.81
CA ARG A 184 8.03 10.09 -0.65
C ARG A 184 6.68 9.59 -1.12
N ALA A 185 6.26 9.99 -2.31
CA ALA A 185 5.12 9.40 -3.00
C ALA A 185 5.62 8.40 -4.05
N CYS A 186 4.95 7.26 -4.16
CA CYS A 186 5.23 6.28 -5.20
C CYS A 186 5.15 6.93 -6.59
N PRO A 187 6.17 6.75 -7.45
CA PRO A 187 6.19 7.35 -8.79
C PRO A 187 5.12 6.77 -9.73
N THR A 188 4.51 5.63 -9.37
CA THR A 188 3.47 4.97 -10.17
C THR A 188 2.06 5.34 -9.71
N CYS A 189 1.76 5.22 -8.42
CA CYS A 189 0.39 5.35 -7.91
C CYS A 189 0.18 6.50 -6.92
N GLY A 190 1.23 7.25 -6.58
CA GLY A 190 1.13 8.44 -5.73
C GLY A 190 0.96 8.17 -4.24
N THR A 191 0.86 6.91 -3.81
CA THR A 191 0.77 6.55 -2.39
C THR A 191 2.02 6.97 -1.64
N LYS A 192 1.82 7.59 -0.46
CA LYS A 192 2.89 7.94 0.47
C LYS A 192 3.59 6.68 0.97
N VAL A 193 4.90 6.75 1.04
CA VAL A 193 5.80 5.69 1.47
C VAL A 193 6.93 6.25 2.31
N GLU A 194 7.45 5.40 3.17
CA GLU A 194 8.62 5.66 4.02
C GLU A 194 9.60 4.50 3.85
N HIS A 195 10.87 4.76 4.10
CA HIS A 195 11.90 3.73 4.19
C HIS A 195 12.19 3.46 5.65
N ASP A 196 12.31 2.18 6.03
CA ASP A 196 12.68 1.78 7.40
C ASP A 196 14.16 2.02 7.73
N THR A 197 14.91 2.65 6.82
CA THR A 197 16.37 2.90 6.86
C THR A 197 17.29 1.68 6.86
N THR A 198 16.74 0.46 6.72
CA THR A 198 17.51 -0.79 6.67
C THR A 198 17.56 -1.36 5.26
N GLY A 199 18.63 -2.07 4.93
CA GLY A 199 18.81 -2.70 3.64
C GLY A 199 19.10 -1.72 2.50
N CYS A 200 18.72 -2.12 1.29
CA CYS A 200 19.04 -1.39 0.08
C CYS A 200 18.14 -0.17 -0.14
N LYS A 201 18.47 0.68 -1.11
CA LYS A 201 17.70 1.90 -1.46
C LYS A 201 16.35 1.68 -2.16
N ASN A 202 15.92 0.44 -2.36
CA ASN A 202 14.70 0.11 -3.10
C ASN A 202 13.61 -0.32 -2.14
N ILE A 203 12.38 0.09 -2.42
CA ILE A 203 11.19 -0.31 -1.67
C ILE A 203 10.10 -0.79 -2.62
N ILE A 204 9.21 -1.64 -2.11
CA ILE A 204 8.02 -2.08 -2.82
C ILE A 204 6.85 -1.21 -2.37
N CYS A 205 6.15 -0.56 -3.31
CA CYS A 205 4.99 0.24 -2.96
C CYS A 205 3.87 -0.66 -2.40
N PRO A 206 3.37 -0.40 -1.18
CA PRO A 206 2.34 -1.25 -0.58
C PRO A 206 1.01 -1.21 -1.34
N ARG A 207 0.73 -0.16 -2.11
CA ARG A 207 -0.51 -0.07 -2.90
C ARG A 207 -0.41 -0.74 -4.27
N CYS A 208 0.62 -0.43 -5.06
CA CYS A 208 0.70 -0.90 -6.45
C CYS A 208 1.68 -2.05 -6.68
N GLN A 209 2.40 -2.51 -5.64
CA GLN A 209 3.41 -3.57 -5.72
C GLN A 209 4.59 -3.31 -6.66
N VAL A 210 4.67 -2.11 -7.25
CA VAL A 210 5.82 -1.72 -8.07
C VAL A 210 6.98 -1.37 -7.15
N GLU A 211 8.11 -2.01 -7.40
CA GLU A 211 9.38 -1.71 -6.76
C GLU A 211 10.08 -0.51 -7.44
N PHE A 212 10.58 0.41 -6.63
CA PHE A 212 11.30 1.57 -7.12
C PHE A 212 12.36 2.02 -6.12
N CYS A 213 13.33 2.78 -6.59
CA CYS A 213 14.37 3.35 -5.76
C CYS A 213 13.81 4.52 -4.94
N PHE A 214 13.83 4.40 -3.61
CA PHE A 214 13.43 5.47 -2.70
C PHE A 214 14.32 6.71 -2.83
N VAL A 215 15.58 6.57 -3.25
CA VAL A 215 16.51 7.70 -3.37
C VAL A 215 16.24 8.53 -4.62
N CYS A 216 16.16 7.90 -5.79
CA CYS A 216 16.06 8.61 -7.08
C CYS A 216 14.66 8.59 -7.72
N LEU A 217 13.68 7.93 -7.10
CA LEU A 217 12.29 7.78 -7.58
C LEU A 217 12.13 7.08 -8.94
N LYS A 218 13.20 6.50 -9.50
CA LYS A 218 13.12 5.67 -10.70
C LYS A 218 12.65 4.26 -10.34
N LEU A 219 11.91 3.63 -11.25
CA LEU A 219 11.59 2.20 -11.17
C LEU A 219 12.88 1.37 -11.07
N THR A 220 12.83 0.24 -10.36
CA THR A 220 14.04 -0.59 -10.13
C THR A 220 14.82 -0.87 -11.42
N PRO A 221 14.20 -1.33 -12.53
CA PRO A 221 14.94 -1.60 -13.76
C PRO A 221 15.68 -0.37 -14.31
N GLU A 222 15.10 0.81 -14.21
CA GLU A 222 15.71 2.06 -14.70
C GLU A 222 16.82 2.58 -13.76
N CYS A 223 16.64 2.42 -12.45
CA CYS A 223 17.69 2.76 -11.48
C CYS A 223 18.92 1.86 -11.67
N LEU A 224 18.70 0.55 -11.86
CA LEU A 224 19.76 -0.44 -11.92
C LEU A 224 20.59 -0.41 -13.22
N LYS A 225 20.14 0.31 -14.26
CA LYS A 225 20.96 0.56 -15.46
C LYS A 225 22.26 1.32 -15.16
N THR A 226 22.29 2.09 -14.09
CA THR A 226 23.41 3.02 -13.77
C THR A 226 23.99 2.81 -12.37
N SER A 227 23.46 1.87 -11.59
CA SER A 227 23.85 1.61 -10.20
C SER A 227 23.44 0.19 -9.77
N SER A 228 23.88 -0.30 -8.60
CA SER A 228 23.29 -1.48 -7.93
C SER A 228 22.41 -1.10 -6.73
N TYR A 229 21.78 -2.08 -6.09
CA TYR A 229 20.90 -1.92 -4.92
C TYR A 229 21.57 -1.20 -3.72
N PHE A 230 22.85 -1.46 -3.47
CA PHE A 230 23.57 -0.90 -2.33
C PHE A 230 24.52 0.26 -2.69
N LEU A 231 24.65 0.57 -3.98
CA LEU A 231 25.46 1.70 -4.45
C LEU A 231 24.62 2.98 -4.57
N PRO A 232 25.22 4.17 -4.42
CA PRO A 232 24.52 5.43 -4.64
C PRO A 232 24.00 5.55 -6.08
N CYS A 233 22.84 6.18 -6.25
CA CYS A 233 22.31 6.48 -7.59
C CYS A 233 23.18 7.51 -8.30
N SER A 234 23.47 7.31 -9.59
CA SER A 234 24.24 8.28 -10.38
C SER A 234 23.56 9.65 -10.49
N ALA A 235 22.22 9.68 -10.40
CA ALA A 235 21.43 10.91 -10.37
C ALA A 235 21.34 11.56 -8.97
N GLY A 236 21.94 10.94 -7.95
CA GLY A 236 21.83 11.38 -6.55
C GLY A 236 20.42 11.22 -5.97
N VAL A 237 20.18 11.97 -4.90
CA VAL A 237 18.88 12.08 -4.22
C VAL A 237 17.93 12.91 -5.09
N ALA A 238 16.79 12.35 -5.47
CA ALA A 238 15.78 13.09 -6.23
C ALA A 238 15.19 14.24 -5.38
N PRO A 239 14.86 15.39 -6.00
CA PRO A 239 14.17 16.49 -5.32
C PRO A 239 12.86 16.07 -4.64
N ARG A 240 12.36 16.94 -3.78
CA ARG A 240 11.03 16.79 -3.19
C ARG A 240 9.96 16.85 -4.28
N GLN A 241 8.97 15.98 -4.18
CA GLN A 241 7.92 15.87 -5.18
C GLN A 241 6.95 17.05 -5.05
N THR A 242 6.70 17.73 -6.16
CA THR A 242 5.76 18.87 -6.26
C THR A 242 4.42 18.48 -6.88
N SER A 243 4.28 17.24 -7.34
CA SER A 243 3.06 16.65 -7.89
C SER A 243 2.92 15.19 -7.46
N ILE A 244 1.68 14.68 -7.54
CA ILE A 244 1.35 13.28 -7.27
C ILE A 244 0.89 12.68 -8.61
N PRO A 245 1.44 11.55 -9.07
CA PRO A 245 1.02 10.92 -10.30
C PRO A 245 -0.44 10.45 -10.20
N VAL A 246 -1.18 10.57 -11.30
CA VAL A 246 -2.50 9.94 -11.45
C VAL A 246 -2.28 8.45 -11.71
N TRP A 247 -2.93 7.61 -10.92
CA TRP A 247 -2.76 6.17 -11.06
C TRP A 247 -3.70 5.61 -12.14
N HIS A 248 -3.14 5.32 -13.31
CA HIS A 248 -3.84 4.59 -14.36
C HIS A 248 -3.72 3.08 -14.11
N ARG A 249 -4.82 2.46 -13.69
CA ARG A 249 -4.90 1.00 -13.55
C ARG A 249 -5.15 0.42 -14.93
N ASN A 250 -4.19 -0.32 -15.46
CA ASN A 250 -4.39 -1.20 -16.62
C ASN A 250 -4.81 -2.58 -16.12
#